data_AF-A0A7J8YQE9-F1
#
_entry.id   AF-A0A7J8YQE9-F1
#
_cell.length_a   1.000
_cell.length_b   1.000
_cell.length_c   1.000
_cell.angle_alpha   90.00
_cell.angle_beta   90.00
_cell.angle_gamma   90.00
#
_symmetry.space_group_name_H-M   'P 1'
#
loop_
_entity.id
_entity.type
_entity.pdbx_description
1 polymer ?
#
loop_
_entity_poly.entity_id
_entity_poly.type
_entity_poly.pdbx_seq_one_letter_code
_entity_poly.pdbx_strand_id
1 'polypeptide(L)'
;MGIMGSVATSTYVKRSSFLGIIARVFKENAQCRPKIDKELPFWSIPKRLALMFNNADVFIALPGSFDTLEEIFCITSWSSFFKYKKLIGLLNVT
;
A
#
# COMPACT_ATOMS: atom_id res chain seq x y z
N MET A 1 -1.54 13.45 -10.27
CA MET A 1 -0.84 12.34 -9.61
C MET A 1 -1.08 12.44 -8.11
N GLY A 2 -1.54 11.38 -7.46
CA GLY A 2 -1.67 11.32 -6.00
C GLY A 2 -0.38 10.82 -5.31
N ILE A 3 -0.37 10.82 -3.98
CA ILE A 3 0.79 10.43 -3.16
C ILE A 3 1.30 9.03 -3.51
N MET A 4 0.40 8.06 -3.71
CA MET A 4 0.77 6.70 -4.12
C MET A 4 1.58 6.68 -5.43
N GLY A 5 1.21 7.51 -6.40
CA GLY A 5 1.93 7.62 -7.67
C GLY A 5 3.30 8.29 -7.52
N SER A 6 3.40 9.32 -6.66
CA SER A 6 4.66 9.99 -6.35
C SER A 6 5.65 9.06 -5.64
N VAL A 7 5.19 8.29 -4.65
CA VAL A 7 6.02 7.30 -3.95
C VAL A 7 6.52 6.24 -4.93
N ALA A 8 5.62 5.63 -5.72
CA ALA A 8 6.00 4.62 -6.71
C ALA A 8 7.01 5.15 -7.74
N THR A 9 6.79 6.37 -8.25
CA THR A 9 7.72 7.01 -9.21
C THR A 9 9.08 7.25 -8.58
N SER A 10 9.14 7.74 -7.33
CA SER A 10 10.41 7.98 -6.65
C SER A 10 11.20 6.70 -6.40
N THR A 11 10.52 5.59 -6.05
CA THR A 11 11.13 4.27 -5.87
C THR A 11 11.67 3.74 -7.20
N TYR A 12 10.89 3.88 -8.28
CA TYR A 12 11.30 3.49 -9.63
C TYR A 12 12.52 4.28 -10.12
N VAL A 13 12.53 5.61 -9.96
CA VAL A 13 13.66 6.47 -10.35
C VAL A 13 14.93 6.11 -9.59
N LYS A 14 14.81 5.74 -8.31
CA LYS A 14 15.93 5.24 -7.49
C LYS A 14 16.34 3.79 -7.82
N ARG A 15 15.78 3.17 -8.86
CA ARG A 15 16.02 1.78 -9.29
C ARG A 15 15.80 0.75 -8.18
N SER A 16 14.92 1.06 -7.24
CA SER A 16 14.49 0.13 -6.20
C SER A 16 13.26 -0.63 -6.67
N SER A 17 13.12 -1.88 -6.24
CA SER A 17 11.96 -2.69 -6.58
C SER A 17 10.73 -2.27 -5.79
N PHE A 18 9.55 -2.28 -6.42
CA PHE A 18 8.29 -2.09 -5.71
C PHE A 18 7.20 -3.08 -6.15
N LEU A 19 6.29 -3.37 -5.22
CA LEU A 19 5.14 -4.24 -5.42
C LEU A 19 3.86 -3.41 -5.39
N GLY A 20 3.11 -3.39 -6.49
CA GLY A 20 1.79 -2.76 -6.57
C GLY A 20 0.66 -3.75 -6.26
N ILE A 21 -0.12 -3.50 -5.20
CA ILE A 21 -1.35 -4.27 -4.93
C ILE A 21 -2.54 -3.46 -5.49
N ILE A 22 -3.03 -3.86 -6.67
CA ILE A 22 -3.94 -3.02 -7.48
C ILE A 22 -5.26 -3.73 -7.75
N ALA A 23 -6.37 -2.99 -7.71
CA ALA A 23 -7.67 -3.56 -8.01
C ALA A 23 -7.73 -3.94 -9.49
N ARG A 24 -8.31 -5.11 -9.78
CA ARG A 24 -8.40 -5.62 -11.16
C ARG A 24 -9.14 -4.65 -12.10
N VAL A 25 -10.18 -3.98 -11.60
CA VAL A 25 -10.96 -2.96 -12.33
C VAL A 25 -10.11 -1.78 -12.83
N PHE A 26 -9.02 -1.44 -12.15
CA PHE A 26 -8.16 -0.35 -12.64
C PHE A 26 -7.20 -0.83 -13.74
N LYS A 27 -6.97 -2.14 -13.90
CA LYS A 27 -5.99 -2.69 -14.85
C LYS A 27 -6.38 -2.40 -16.31
N GLU A 28 -7.68 -2.34 -16.58
CA GLU A 28 -8.22 -2.09 -17.92
C GLU A 28 -8.09 -0.60 -18.34
N ASN A 29 -7.94 0.32 -17.38
CA ASN A 29 -7.86 1.77 -17.60
C ASN A 29 -6.43 2.34 -17.38
N ALA A 30 -5.38 1.55 -17.63
CA ALA A 30 -4.02 1.80 -17.16
C ALA A 30 -3.21 2.90 -17.91
N GLN A 31 -3.85 3.95 -18.44
CA GLN A 31 -3.16 5.01 -19.21
C GLN A 31 -2.18 5.88 -18.39
N CYS A 32 -2.24 5.86 -17.05
CA CYS A 32 -1.46 6.78 -16.21
C CYS A 32 -0.69 6.07 -15.09
N ARG A 33 0.08 5.01 -15.41
CA ARG A 33 0.85 4.28 -14.39
C ARG A 33 2.36 4.33 -14.65
N PRO A 34 3.18 4.62 -13.64
CA PRO A 34 4.61 4.36 -13.71
C PRO A 34 4.84 2.85 -13.93
N LYS A 35 5.93 2.47 -14.59
CA LYS A 35 6.27 1.07 -14.87
C LYS A 35 6.39 0.30 -13.56
N ILE A 36 5.50 -0.69 -13.34
CA ILE A 36 5.45 -1.48 -12.11
C ILE A 36 6.30 -2.74 -12.26
N ASP A 37 7.20 -3.00 -11.31
CA ASP A 37 8.08 -4.17 -11.36
C ASP A 37 7.32 -5.47 -11.08
N LYS A 38 6.45 -5.47 -10.06
CA LYS A 38 5.56 -6.60 -9.73
C LYS A 38 4.18 -6.08 -9.33
N GLU A 39 3.14 -6.75 -9.80
CA GLU A 39 1.76 -6.44 -9.46
C GLU A 39 1.06 -7.66 -8.85
N LEU A 40 0.25 -7.43 -7.81
CA LEU A 40 -0.69 -8.40 -7.27
C LEU A 40 -2.12 -7.87 -7.42
N PRO A 41 -2.97 -8.48 -8.25
CA PRO A 41 -4.35 -8.08 -8.38
C PRO A 41 -5.17 -8.52 -7.16
N PHE A 42 -6.15 -7.72 -6.76
CA PHE A 42 -7.13 -8.09 -5.74
C PHE A 42 -8.58 -7.87 -6.22
N TRP A 43 -9.52 -8.48 -5.51
CA TRP A 43 -10.95 -8.46 -5.79
C TRP A 43 -11.83 -7.95 -4.63
N SER A 44 -11.26 -7.77 -3.44
CA SER A 44 -11.94 -7.18 -2.29
C SER A 44 -10.95 -6.45 -1.38
N ILE A 45 -11.44 -5.48 -0.60
CA ILE A 45 -10.62 -4.72 0.37
C ILE A 45 -10.01 -5.63 1.44
N PRO A 46 -10.74 -6.58 2.08
CA PRO A 46 -10.12 -7.49 3.04
C PRO A 46 -8.97 -8.31 2.43
N LYS A 47 -9.10 -8.72 1.16
CA LYS A 47 -8.03 -9.43 0.49
C LYS A 47 -6.84 -8.52 0.15
N ARG A 48 -7.10 -7.27 -0.23
CA ARG A 48 -6.04 -6.25 -0.41
C ARG A 48 -5.24 -6.10 0.88
N LEU A 49 -5.91 -5.92 2.01
CA LEU A 49 -5.27 -5.78 3.33
C LEU A 49 -4.50 -7.05 3.73
N ALA A 50 -5.04 -8.24 3.47
CA ALA A 50 -4.32 -9.50 3.70
C ALA A 50 -3.05 -9.63 2.84
N LEU A 51 -3.10 -9.21 1.56
CA LEU A 51 -1.92 -9.17 0.71
C LEU A 51 -0.89 -8.17 1.23
N MET A 52 -1.32 -6.97 1.65
CA MET A 52 -0.42 -5.99 2.27
C MET A 52 0.20 -6.55 3.56
N PHE A 53 -0.61 -7.13 4.44
CA PHE A 53 -0.17 -7.77 5.68
C PHE A 53 0.85 -8.86 5.42
N ASN A 54 0.63 -9.76 4.47
CA ASN A 54 1.55 -10.88 4.26
C ASN A 54 2.87 -10.47 3.58
N ASN A 55 2.91 -9.33 2.87
CA ASN A 55 4.09 -8.90 2.10
C ASN A 55 4.87 -7.73 2.74
N ALA A 56 4.40 -7.15 3.85
CA ALA A 56 5.05 -6.01 4.50
C ALA A 56 5.58 -6.37 5.88
N ASP A 57 6.84 -6.03 6.18
CA ASP A 57 7.39 -6.11 7.54
C ASP A 57 7.03 -4.89 8.38
N VAL A 58 6.86 -3.74 7.72
CA VAL A 58 6.61 -2.43 8.30
C VAL A 58 5.52 -1.72 7.53
N PHE A 59 4.66 -1.01 8.25
CA PHE A 59 3.64 -0.13 7.70
C PHE A 59 3.98 1.33 8.01
N ILE A 60 3.92 2.18 6.99
CA ILE A 60 4.06 3.62 7.13
C ILE A 60 2.82 4.25 6.50
N ALA A 61 1.97 4.87 7.31
CA ALA A 61 0.87 5.67 6.80
C ALA A 61 1.37 7.06 6.45
N LEU A 62 1.20 7.45 5.20
CA LEU A 62 1.41 8.82 4.75
C LEU A 62 0.14 9.64 4.99
N PRO A 63 0.22 10.98 5.00
CA PRO A 63 -0.96 11.83 5.02
C PRO A 63 -1.88 11.47 3.84
N GLY A 64 -3.16 11.26 4.12
CA GLY A 64 -4.11 10.74 3.15
C GLY A 64 -5.55 11.01 3.55
N SER A 65 -6.47 10.43 2.78
CA SER A 65 -7.91 10.49 3.05
C SER A 65 -8.32 9.48 4.14
N PHE A 66 -9.63 9.40 4.40
CA PHE A 66 -10.20 8.39 5.30
C PHE A 66 -9.86 6.96 4.91
N ASP A 67 -9.65 6.67 3.62
CA ASP A 67 -9.23 5.33 3.18
C ASP A 67 -7.86 4.95 3.77
N THR A 68 -6.92 5.91 3.86
CA THR A 68 -5.61 5.68 4.49
C THR A 68 -5.75 5.44 5.99
N LEU A 69 -6.70 6.11 6.65
CA LEU A 69 -7.02 5.87 8.06
C LEU A 69 -7.66 4.50 8.28
N GLU A 70 -8.62 4.11 7.43
CA GLU A 70 -9.27 2.79 7.49
C GLU A 70 -8.23 1.66 7.34
N GLU A 71 -7.34 1.78 6.36
CA GLU A 71 -6.27 0.81 6.13
C GLU A 71 -5.35 0.69 7.36
N ILE A 72 -4.89 1.81 7.95
CA ILE A 72 -3.97 1.76 9.09
C ILE A 72 -4.65 1.24 10.37
N PHE A 73 -5.92 1.58 10.61
CA PHE A 73 -6.65 1.06 11.76
C PHE A 73 -6.90 -0.45 11.64
N CYS A 74 -7.20 -0.94 10.43
CA CYS A 74 -7.38 -2.36 10.20
C CYS A 74 -6.07 -3.14 10.47
N ILE A 75 -4.95 -2.66 9.92
CA ILE A 75 -3.63 -3.27 10.15
C ILE A 75 -3.23 -3.22 11.63
N THR A 76 -3.50 -2.11 12.32
CA THR A 76 -3.22 -1.97 13.76
C THR A 76 -4.02 -2.99 14.56
N SER A 77 -5.31 -3.14 14.24
CA SER A 77 -6.21 -4.10 14.89
C SER A 77 -5.73 -5.53 14.69
N TRP A 78 -5.27 -5.88 13.48
CA TRP A 78 -4.71 -7.20 13.19
C TRP A 78 -3.37 -7.42 13.90
N SER A 79 -2.50 -6.41 13.97
CA SER A 79 -1.24 -6.52 14.70
C SER A 79 -1.45 -6.69 16.22
N SER A 80 -2.58 -6.26 16.77
CA SER A 80 -2.95 -6.56 18.16
C SER A 80 -3.40 -8.01 18.34
N PHE A 81 -4.02 -8.61 17.33
CA PHE A 81 -4.55 -9.98 17.38
C PHE A 81 -3.48 -11.04 17.07
N PHE A 82 -2.62 -10.79 16.09
CA PHE A 82 -1.52 -11.67 15.72
C PHE A 82 -0.30 -11.36 16.60
N LYS A 83 0.29 -12.39 17.24
CA LYS A 83 1.53 -12.26 18.05
C LYS A 83 2.73 -11.69 17.27
N TYR A 84 2.62 -11.58 15.95
CA TYR A 84 3.58 -10.90 15.09
C TYR A 84 3.36 -9.39 15.14
N LYS A 85 4.18 -8.69 15.93
CA LYS A 85 4.19 -7.22 15.95
C LYS A 85 4.84 -6.69 14.68
N LYS A 86 4.03 -6.23 13.73
CA LYS A 86 4.53 -5.45 12.59
C LYS A 86 4.73 -4.01 13.06
N LEU A 87 5.82 -3.37 12.65
CA LEU A 87 6.08 -1.99 13.03
C LEU A 87 5.14 -1.07 12.25
N ILE A 88 4.50 -0.12 12.94
CA ILE A 88 3.54 0.81 12.36
C ILE A 88 4.02 2.24 12.66
N GLY A 89 4.22 3.04 11.62
CA GLY A 89 4.62 4.44 11.71
C GLY A 89 3.60 5.36 11.03
N LEU A 90 3.38 6.53 11.61
CA LEU A 90 2.60 7.61 10.99
C LEU A 90 3.59 8.69 10.53
N LEU A 91 3.64 8.96 9.24
CA LEU A 91 4.46 10.02 8.70
C LEU A 91 3.67 11.34 8.77
N ASN A 92 3.99 12.17 9.75
CA ASN A 92 3.48 13.53 9.79
C ASN A 92 4.28 14.42 8.83
N VAL A 93 3.59 15.25 8.05
CA VAL A 93 4.21 16.30 7.23
C VAL A 93 3.64 17.63 7.71
N THR A 94 4.52 18.53 8.13
CA THR A 94 4.20 19.90 8.55
C THR A 94 4.32 20.85 7.38
#